data_AF-A0A6N9BX55-F1
#
_entry.id   AF-A0A6N9BX55-F1
#
_cell.length_a   1.000
_cell.length_b   1.000
_cell.length_c   1.000
_cell.angle_alpha   90.00
_cell.angle_beta   90.00
_cell.angle_gamma   90.00
#
_symmetry.space_group_name_H-M   'P 1'
#
loop_
_entity.id
_entity.type
_entity.pdbx_description
1 polymer ?
#
loop_
_entity_poly.entity_id
_entity_poly.type
_entity_poly.pdbx_seq_one_letter_code
_entity_poly.pdbx_strand_id
1 'polypeptide(L)'
;MPANARHVHDAARLRERVEAVANLLDPGTTAERERARALLADLFERHSHQSTYRALRNAATAGLDVQTLEAMIELKEIWASRSDWWYRRSREGVVEMERGPAALSWKLARRVCLARWQYPPESMIEDDWFEEWLAAPPRTPGNYDFVTFVQEKIDGRASDDLYAGLRFLHGSAEARDDPDAWPLHSVEGEVAGDAGRGALSDLPF
;
A
#
# COMPACT_ATOMS: atom_id res chain seq x y z
N MET A 1 6.00 10.16 -46.76
CA MET A 1 4.83 10.32 -45.86
C MET A 1 4.67 9.08 -44.96
N PRO A 2 5.26 9.06 -43.74
CA PRO A 2 5.08 7.96 -42.77
C PRO A 2 4.36 8.33 -41.47
N ALA A 3 3.97 9.59 -41.24
CA ALA A 3 3.36 10.03 -39.98
C ALA A 3 1.98 9.40 -39.70
N ASN A 4 1.18 9.15 -40.73
CA ASN A 4 -0.21 8.71 -40.56
C ASN A 4 -0.33 7.27 -40.00
N ALA A 5 0.59 6.37 -40.36
CA ALA A 5 0.54 4.98 -39.91
C ALA A 5 0.87 4.85 -38.41
N ARG A 6 1.79 5.67 -37.88
CA ARG A 6 2.20 5.63 -36.48
C ARG A 6 1.05 6.02 -35.54
N HIS A 7 0.30 7.07 -35.87
CA HIS A 7 -0.85 7.51 -35.09
C HIS A 7 -1.97 6.46 -35.03
N VAL A 8 -2.24 5.76 -36.13
CA VAL A 8 -3.26 4.69 -36.18
C VAL A 8 -2.85 3.50 -35.31
N HIS A 9 -1.58 3.09 -35.35
CA HIS A 9 -1.07 2.01 -34.50
C HIS A 9 -1.12 2.37 -33.00
N ASP A 10 -0.82 3.62 -32.66
CA ASP A 10 -0.87 4.09 -31.27
C ASP A 10 -2.32 4.13 -30.74
N ALA A 11 -3.28 4.57 -31.57
CA ALA A 11 -4.70 4.57 -31.20
C ALA A 11 -5.30 3.15 -31.05
N ALA A 12 -4.94 2.22 -31.94
CA ALA A 12 -5.39 0.84 -31.83
C ALA A 12 -4.86 0.17 -30.55
N ARG A 13 -3.57 0.40 -30.23
CA ARG A 13 -2.93 -0.12 -29.02
C ARG A 13 -3.51 0.50 -27.74
N LEU A 14 -3.83 1.79 -27.77
CA LEU A 14 -4.50 2.46 -26.66
C LEU A 14 -5.86 1.80 -26.39
N ARG A 15 -6.70 1.64 -27.42
CA ARG A 15 -8.02 1.00 -27.31
C ARG A 15 -7.92 -0.42 -26.77
N GLU A 16 -6.98 -1.22 -27.27
CA GLU A 16 -6.72 -2.57 -26.78
C GLU A 16 -6.43 -2.59 -25.28
N ARG A 17 -5.55 -1.69 -24.80
CA ARG A 17 -5.19 -1.60 -23.38
C ARG A 17 -6.37 -1.15 -22.52
N VAL A 18 -7.14 -0.18 -22.99
CA VAL A 18 -8.35 0.30 -22.30
C VAL A 18 -9.33 -0.84 -22.11
N GLU A 19 -9.70 -1.55 -23.19
CA GLU A 19 -10.63 -2.68 -23.11
C GLU A 19 -10.09 -3.82 -22.25
N ALA A 20 -8.79 -4.13 -22.34
CA ALA A 20 -8.18 -5.19 -21.54
C ALA A 20 -8.28 -4.92 -20.03
N VAL A 21 -8.14 -3.67 -19.59
CA VAL A 21 -8.27 -3.32 -18.16
C VAL A 21 -9.74 -3.13 -17.79
N ALA A 22 -10.54 -2.45 -18.63
CA ALA A 22 -11.95 -2.20 -18.35
C ALA A 22 -12.78 -3.49 -18.20
N ASN A 23 -12.44 -4.55 -18.91
CA ASN A 23 -13.09 -5.86 -18.77
C ASN A 23 -12.67 -6.63 -17.50
N LEU A 24 -11.58 -6.21 -16.84
CA LEU A 24 -11.11 -6.80 -15.58
C LEU A 24 -11.61 -6.03 -14.36
N LEU A 25 -11.90 -4.74 -14.52
CA LEU A 25 -12.74 -4.03 -13.57
C LEU A 25 -14.12 -4.71 -13.61
N ASP A 26 -14.77 -4.93 -12.47
CA ASP A 26 -16.09 -5.55 -12.39
C ASP A 26 -17.18 -4.46 -12.28
N PRO A 27 -17.52 -3.72 -13.35
CA PRO A 27 -18.50 -2.65 -13.28
C PRO A 27 -19.89 -3.27 -13.12
N GLY A 28 -20.58 -2.88 -12.04
CA GLY A 28 -21.95 -3.32 -11.77
C GLY A 28 -22.95 -2.84 -12.82
N THR A 29 -22.63 -1.76 -13.55
CA THR A 29 -23.52 -1.13 -14.54
C THR A 29 -22.83 -0.79 -15.86
N THR A 30 -23.62 -0.65 -16.93
CA THR A 30 -23.12 -0.17 -18.24
C THR A 30 -22.53 1.24 -18.14
N ALA A 31 -23.12 2.11 -17.31
CA ALA A 31 -22.63 3.47 -17.10
C ALA A 31 -21.26 3.48 -16.42
N GLU A 32 -21.04 2.63 -15.40
CA GLU A 32 -19.72 2.49 -14.76
C GLU A 32 -18.68 1.93 -15.71
N ARG A 33 -19.05 0.99 -16.59
CA ARG A 33 -18.14 0.45 -17.61
C ARG A 33 -17.66 1.54 -18.57
N GLU A 34 -18.59 2.39 -19.04
CA GLU A 34 -18.24 3.48 -19.95
C GLU A 34 -17.39 4.55 -19.26
N ARG A 35 -17.72 4.87 -18.00
CA ARG A 35 -16.91 5.74 -17.14
C ARG A 35 -15.49 5.19 -16.96
N ALA A 36 -15.35 3.90 -16.64
CA ALA A 36 -14.06 3.24 -16.50
C ALA A 36 -13.23 3.29 -17.80
N ARG A 37 -13.86 3.07 -18.96
CA ARG A 37 -13.20 3.20 -20.26
C ARG A 37 -12.70 4.62 -20.51
N ALA A 38 -13.53 5.63 -20.24
CA ALA A 38 -13.15 7.03 -20.42
C ALA A 38 -11.96 7.41 -19.54
N LEU A 39 -11.98 7.01 -18.26
CA LEU A 39 -10.87 7.22 -17.32
C LEU A 39 -9.58 6.54 -17.77
N LEU A 40 -9.66 5.28 -18.17
CA LEU A 40 -8.48 4.52 -18.64
C LEU A 40 -7.91 5.08 -19.94
N ALA A 41 -8.76 5.57 -20.84
CA ALA A 41 -8.33 6.20 -22.09
C ALA A 41 -7.52 7.46 -21.79
N ASP A 42 -8.09 8.40 -21.04
CA ASP A 42 -7.41 9.63 -20.60
C ASP A 42 -6.10 9.30 -19.86
N LEU A 43 -6.15 8.33 -18.94
CA LEU A 43 -4.98 7.96 -18.15
C LEU A 43 -3.85 7.37 -19.00
N PHE A 44 -4.15 6.50 -19.97
CA PHE A 44 -3.13 5.91 -20.83
C PHE A 44 -2.61 6.87 -21.90
N GLU A 45 -3.38 7.90 -22.27
CA GLU A 45 -2.88 9.01 -23.07
C GLU A 45 -1.84 9.83 -22.28
N ARG A 46 -2.15 10.18 -21.04
CA ARG A 46 -1.23 10.92 -20.15
C ARG A 46 -0.04 10.09 -19.67
N HIS A 47 -0.23 8.78 -19.49
CA HIS A 47 0.77 7.86 -18.97
C HIS A 47 0.93 6.61 -19.85
N SER A 48 1.43 6.80 -21.07
CA SER A 48 1.56 5.75 -22.10
C SER A 48 2.56 4.62 -21.79
N HIS A 49 3.29 4.71 -20.68
CA HIS A 49 4.30 3.75 -20.27
C HIS A 49 3.73 2.35 -19.99
N GLN A 50 4.45 1.32 -20.42
CA GLN A 50 4.09 -0.09 -20.22
C GLN A 50 3.95 -0.47 -18.73
N SER A 51 4.68 0.21 -17.84
CA SER A 51 4.60 0.01 -16.38
C SER A 51 3.23 0.41 -15.81
N THR A 52 2.65 1.52 -16.28
CA THR A 52 1.29 1.95 -15.88
C THR A 52 0.26 0.90 -16.27
N TYR A 53 0.28 0.46 -17.53
CA TYR A 53 -0.61 -0.61 -17.99
C TYR A 53 -0.48 -1.89 -17.16
N ARG A 54 0.75 -2.36 -16.91
CA ARG A 54 0.98 -3.56 -16.08
C ARG A 54 0.46 -3.39 -14.66
N ALA A 55 0.70 -2.24 -14.04
CA ALA A 55 0.25 -1.97 -12.68
C ALA A 55 -1.28 -1.98 -12.57
N LEU A 56 -1.97 -1.30 -13.49
CA LEU A 56 -3.44 -1.23 -13.49
C LEU A 56 -4.08 -2.57 -13.86
N ARG A 57 -3.54 -3.29 -14.83
CA ARG A 57 -4.01 -4.65 -15.15
C ARG A 57 -3.90 -5.58 -13.94
N ASN A 58 -2.75 -5.57 -13.25
CA ASN A 58 -2.54 -6.38 -12.05
C ASN A 58 -3.49 -5.96 -10.92
N ALA A 59 -3.74 -4.66 -10.75
CA ALA A 59 -4.70 -4.15 -9.78
C ALA A 59 -6.13 -4.62 -10.12
N ALA A 60 -6.56 -4.51 -11.38
CA ALA A 60 -7.86 -4.97 -11.85
C ALA A 60 -8.05 -6.49 -11.65
N THR A 61 -7.05 -7.30 -11.99
CA THR A 61 -7.05 -8.74 -11.68
C THR A 61 -7.18 -9.04 -10.19
N ALA A 62 -6.71 -8.14 -9.32
CA ALA A 62 -6.83 -8.24 -7.87
C ALA A 62 -8.10 -7.58 -7.31
N GLY A 63 -9.12 -7.33 -8.14
CA GLY A 63 -10.41 -6.77 -7.72
C GLY A 63 -10.39 -5.26 -7.49
N LEU A 64 -9.67 -4.50 -8.33
CA LEU A 64 -9.80 -3.03 -8.35
C LEU A 64 -11.19 -2.65 -8.87
N ASP A 65 -11.94 -1.88 -8.09
CA ASP A 65 -13.20 -1.27 -8.54
C ASP A 65 -12.96 0.12 -9.18
N VAL A 66 -13.99 0.67 -9.82
CA VAL A 66 -13.91 1.94 -10.56
C VAL A 66 -13.69 3.13 -9.62
N GLN A 67 -14.29 3.13 -8.43
CA GLN A 67 -14.15 4.22 -7.46
C GLN A 67 -12.72 4.28 -6.91
N THR A 68 -12.13 3.13 -6.59
CA THR A 68 -10.73 3.03 -6.17
C THR A 68 -9.78 3.44 -7.30
N LEU A 69 -10.09 3.11 -8.56
CA LEU A 69 -9.32 3.59 -9.70
C LEU A 69 -9.32 5.13 -9.78
N GLU A 70 -10.48 5.77 -9.63
CA GLU A 70 -10.58 7.24 -9.63
C GLU A 70 -9.76 7.85 -8.50
N ALA A 71 -9.92 7.35 -7.27
CA ALA A 71 -9.15 7.81 -6.13
C ALA A 71 -7.64 7.65 -6.34
N MET A 72 -7.19 6.57 -6.98
CA MET A 72 -5.79 6.36 -7.32
C MET A 72 -5.26 7.40 -8.32
N ILE A 73 -6.06 7.75 -9.33
CA ILE A 73 -5.69 8.75 -10.35
C ILE A 73 -5.58 10.13 -9.68
N GLU A 74 -6.59 10.52 -8.91
CA GLU A 74 -6.63 11.80 -8.20
C GLU A 74 -5.49 11.92 -7.19
N LEU A 75 -5.25 10.88 -6.38
CA LEU A 75 -4.12 10.85 -5.44
C LEU A 75 -2.76 11.01 -6.15
N LYS A 76 -2.61 10.42 -7.34
CA LYS A 76 -1.40 10.57 -8.16
C LYS A 76 -1.21 11.99 -8.68
N GLU A 77 -2.30 12.68 -9.03
CA GLU A 77 -2.28 14.09 -9.45
C GLU A 77 -1.97 15.02 -8.28
N ILE A 78 -2.57 14.79 -7.12
CA ILE A 78 -2.28 15.51 -5.87
C ILE A 78 -0.80 15.35 -5.52
N TRP A 79 -0.29 14.12 -5.51
CA TRP A 79 1.13 13.85 -5.29
C TRP A 79 2.02 14.60 -6.29
N ALA A 80 1.64 14.63 -7.58
CA ALA A 80 2.36 15.33 -8.63
C ALA A 80 2.27 16.86 -8.51
N SER A 81 1.33 17.41 -7.74
CA SER A 81 1.21 18.83 -7.44
C SER A 81 1.93 19.27 -6.16
N ARG A 82 2.12 18.34 -5.20
CA ARG A 82 2.79 18.57 -3.91
C ARG A 82 4.30 18.33 -4.01
N SER A 83 5.01 19.26 -4.64
CA SER A 83 6.47 19.17 -4.78
C SER A 83 7.20 19.17 -3.42
N ASP A 84 6.55 19.72 -2.39
CA ASP A 84 7.00 19.70 -1.01
C ASP A 84 7.08 18.29 -0.40
N TRP A 85 6.54 17.27 -1.06
CA TRP A 85 6.61 15.87 -0.62
C TRP A 85 7.74 15.07 -1.28
N TRP A 86 8.50 15.67 -2.20
CA TRP A 86 9.46 14.93 -3.02
C TRP A 86 10.87 14.98 -2.46
N TYR A 87 11.03 14.53 -1.21
CA TYR A 87 12.32 14.60 -0.54
C TYR A 87 12.83 13.24 -0.09
N ARG A 88 14.17 13.14 -0.07
CA ARG A 88 14.93 12.04 0.51
C ARG A 88 16.02 12.55 1.43
N ARG A 89 16.47 11.69 2.33
CA ARG A 89 17.63 11.96 3.20
C ARG A 89 18.91 11.49 2.51
N SER A 90 19.91 12.35 2.52
CA SER A 90 21.28 12.08 2.10
C SER A 90 22.22 12.25 3.30
N ARG A 91 23.52 12.03 3.08
CA ARG A 91 24.53 12.34 4.11
C ARG A 91 24.64 13.84 4.41
N GLU A 92 24.25 14.69 3.47
CA GLU A 92 24.38 16.14 3.52
C GLU A 92 23.11 16.83 4.03
N GLY A 93 22.01 16.09 4.19
CA GLY A 93 20.73 16.61 4.68
C GLY A 93 19.54 16.08 3.91
N VAL A 94 18.51 16.91 3.77
CA VAL A 94 17.31 16.60 2.99
C VAL A 94 17.49 17.16 1.57
N VAL A 95 17.27 16.32 0.56
CA VAL A 95 17.48 16.66 -0.85
C VAL A 95 16.24 16.30 -1.65
N GLU A 96 15.86 17.18 -2.58
CA GLU A 96 14.75 16.95 -3.49
C GLU A 96 15.03 15.77 -4.45
N MET A 97 13.98 15.06 -4.86
CA MET A 97 14.06 13.93 -5.77
C MET A 97 13.81 14.36 -7.21
N GLU A 98 14.74 14.08 -8.13
CA GLU A 98 14.60 14.38 -9.56
C GLU A 98 13.34 13.78 -10.21
N ARG A 99 12.83 12.67 -9.67
CA ARG A 99 11.64 11.97 -10.15
C ARG A 99 10.51 11.97 -9.13
N GLY A 100 10.39 13.07 -8.38
CA GLY A 100 9.38 13.28 -7.34
C GLY A 100 7.95 12.89 -7.74
N PRO A 101 7.38 13.40 -8.86
CA PRO A 101 6.02 13.05 -9.29
C PRO A 101 5.82 11.55 -9.55
N ALA A 102 6.88 10.85 -9.93
CA ALA A 102 6.86 9.42 -10.23
C ALA A 102 7.16 8.54 -9.00
N ALA A 103 7.56 9.13 -7.86
CA ALA A 103 7.93 8.41 -6.64
C ALA A 103 6.76 7.60 -6.07
N LEU A 104 5.54 8.17 -6.08
CA LEU A 104 4.32 7.44 -5.69
C LEU A 104 3.95 6.40 -6.76
N SER A 105 4.38 5.15 -6.60
CA SER A 105 4.01 4.10 -7.56
C SER A 105 2.49 3.83 -7.56
N TRP A 106 1.94 3.33 -8.69
CA TRP A 106 0.54 2.87 -8.75
C TRP A 106 0.21 1.80 -7.72
N LYS A 107 1.18 0.93 -7.40
CA LYS A 107 1.03 -0.09 -6.36
C LYS A 107 0.83 0.55 -4.99
N LEU A 108 1.63 1.57 -4.66
CA LEU A 108 1.52 2.29 -3.39
C LEU A 108 0.23 3.14 -3.35
N ALA A 109 -0.11 3.85 -4.43
CA ALA A 109 -1.37 4.58 -4.53
C ALA A 109 -2.58 3.69 -4.23
N ARG A 110 -2.65 2.48 -4.81
CA ARG A 110 -3.69 1.49 -4.49
C ARG A 110 -3.72 1.14 -3.00
N ARG A 111 -2.56 0.89 -2.39
CA ARG A 111 -2.49 0.54 -0.95
C ARG A 111 -3.02 1.67 -0.08
N VAL A 112 -2.64 2.92 -0.39
CA VAL A 112 -3.14 4.11 0.31
C VAL A 112 -4.67 4.19 0.17
N CYS A 113 -5.21 4.12 -1.05
CA CYS A 113 -6.65 4.20 -1.28
C CYS A 113 -7.44 3.10 -0.57
N LEU A 114 -6.93 1.87 -0.53
CA LEU A 114 -7.59 0.77 0.19
C LEU A 114 -7.53 0.93 1.71
N ALA A 115 -6.38 1.34 2.26
CA ALA A 115 -6.21 1.53 3.69
C ALA A 115 -6.95 2.76 4.23
N ARG A 116 -7.25 3.73 3.37
CA ARG A 116 -7.84 5.03 3.73
C ARG A 116 -9.06 5.38 2.89
N TRP A 117 -9.83 4.37 2.51
CA TRP A 117 -11.01 4.49 1.63
C TRP A 117 -12.08 5.46 2.17
N GLN A 118 -12.11 5.68 3.49
CA GLN A 118 -13.02 6.59 4.17
C GLN A 118 -12.61 8.08 4.07
N TYR A 119 -11.41 8.37 3.58
CA TYR A 119 -10.92 9.73 3.37
C TYR A 119 -10.99 10.09 1.89
N PRO A 120 -11.29 11.36 1.54
CA PRO A 120 -11.13 11.81 0.17
C PRO A 120 -9.63 11.82 -0.22
N PRO A 121 -9.27 11.71 -1.52
CA PRO A 121 -7.88 11.55 -1.96
C PRO A 121 -6.90 12.59 -1.40
N GLU A 122 -7.32 13.85 -1.26
CA GLU A 122 -6.53 14.95 -0.69
C GLU A 122 -6.19 14.79 0.79
N SER A 123 -6.93 13.95 1.51
CA SER A 123 -6.72 13.66 2.95
C SER A 123 -6.19 12.25 3.21
N MET A 124 -5.87 11.48 2.16
CA MET A 124 -5.30 10.14 2.33
C MET A 124 -3.82 10.16 2.76
N ILE A 125 -3.10 11.25 2.48
CA ILE A 125 -1.76 11.51 3.01
C ILE A 125 -1.89 12.78 3.85
N GLU A 126 -1.69 12.66 5.16
CA GLU A 126 -1.87 13.79 6.09
C GLU A 126 -0.68 14.77 5.96
N ASP A 127 -0.94 16.08 6.04
CA ASP A 127 0.10 17.11 5.87
C ASP A 127 1.19 17.01 6.96
N ASP A 128 0.80 16.64 8.18
CA ASP A 128 1.70 16.47 9.33
C ASP A 128 2.65 15.29 9.16
N TRP A 129 2.35 14.31 8.30
CA TRP A 129 3.24 13.18 8.03
C TRP A 129 4.59 13.64 7.50
N PHE A 130 4.63 14.75 6.75
CA PHE A 130 5.89 15.29 6.26
C PHE A 130 6.73 15.88 7.40
N GLU A 131 6.11 16.61 8.32
CA GLU A 131 6.78 17.13 9.52
C GLU A 131 7.25 16.01 10.45
N GLU A 132 6.43 14.98 10.64
CA GLU A 132 6.80 13.78 11.37
C GLU A 132 7.99 13.08 10.72
N TRP A 133 7.96 12.93 9.39
CA TRP A 133 9.07 12.34 8.64
C TRP A 133 10.35 13.15 8.84
N LEU A 134 10.27 14.49 8.82
CA LEU A 134 11.42 15.38 9.06
C LEU A 134 11.94 15.27 10.50
N ALA A 135 11.07 15.14 11.49
CA ALA A 135 11.41 14.99 12.90
C ALA A 135 11.95 13.60 13.25
N ALA A 136 11.60 12.58 12.45
CA ALA A 136 12.02 11.21 12.71
C ALA A 136 13.56 11.07 12.63
N PRO A 137 14.17 10.26 13.53
CA PRO A 137 15.61 10.08 13.52
C PRO A 137 16.13 9.59 12.17
N PRO A 138 17.24 10.15 11.65
CA PRO A 138 17.85 9.64 10.44
C PRO A 138 18.35 8.20 10.68
N ARG A 139 18.22 7.35 9.65
CA ARG A 139 18.62 5.92 9.64
C ARG A 139 17.67 4.96 10.36
N THR A 140 16.51 5.41 10.81
CA THR A 140 15.40 4.48 11.13
C THR A 140 14.97 3.77 9.83
N PRO A 141 14.75 2.45 9.84
CA PRO A 141 14.18 1.74 8.70
C PRO A 141 12.91 2.44 8.19
N GLY A 142 12.78 2.59 6.87
CA GLY A 142 11.61 3.24 6.25
C GLY A 142 11.69 4.77 6.12
N ASN A 143 12.66 5.44 6.77
CA ASN A 143 12.74 6.90 6.79
C ASN A 143 13.72 7.49 5.76
N TYR A 144 14.12 6.72 4.73
CA TYR A 144 15.09 7.19 3.74
C TYR A 144 14.52 8.26 2.81
N ASP A 145 13.26 8.12 2.41
CA ASP A 145 12.52 9.10 1.62
C ASP A 145 11.07 9.16 2.08
N PHE A 146 10.40 10.27 1.77
CA PHE A 146 9.05 10.50 2.24
C PHE A 146 8.04 9.47 1.71
N VAL A 147 8.22 8.99 0.48
CA VAL A 147 7.31 7.98 -0.10
C VAL A 147 7.43 6.63 0.62
N THR A 148 8.63 6.25 1.06
CA THR A 148 8.83 5.06 1.89
C THR A 148 8.21 5.24 3.27
N PHE A 149 8.30 6.44 3.86
CA PHE A 149 7.64 6.75 5.13
C PHE A 149 6.11 6.62 5.03
N VAL A 150 5.51 7.15 3.95
CA VAL A 150 4.08 6.95 3.64
C VAL A 150 3.74 5.46 3.56
N GLN A 151 4.57 4.66 2.89
CA GLN A 151 4.36 3.22 2.82
C GLN A 151 4.36 2.56 4.20
N GLU A 152 5.33 2.87 5.06
CA GLU A 152 5.40 2.32 6.43
C GLU A 152 4.19 2.74 7.27
N LYS A 153 3.72 3.98 7.13
CA LYS A 153 2.50 4.46 7.83
C LYS A 153 1.27 3.65 7.44
N ILE A 154 1.11 3.33 6.16
CA ILE A 154 0.01 2.50 5.66
C ILE A 154 0.15 1.06 6.15
N ASP A 155 1.36 0.51 6.16
CA ASP A 155 1.63 -0.88 6.54
C ASP A 155 1.49 -1.12 8.04
N GLY A 156 1.91 -0.14 8.87
CA GLY A 156 1.70 -0.15 10.31
C GLY A 156 0.21 -0.14 10.67
N ARG A 157 -0.58 0.75 10.05
CA ARG A 157 -2.03 0.81 10.29
C ARG A 157 -2.75 -0.47 9.89
N ALA A 158 -2.42 -1.05 8.72
CA ALA A 158 -3.01 -2.31 8.29
C ALA A 158 -2.72 -3.46 9.28
N SER A 159 -1.54 -3.44 9.91
CA SER A 159 -1.19 -4.41 10.95
C SER A 159 -2.02 -4.18 12.22
N ASP A 160 -2.14 -2.93 12.67
CA ASP A 160 -2.93 -2.57 13.86
C ASP A 160 -4.41 -2.95 13.72
N ASP A 161 -5.01 -2.70 12.55
CA ASP A 161 -6.40 -3.06 12.25
C ASP A 161 -6.61 -4.57 12.25
N LEU A 162 -5.67 -5.35 11.70
CA LEU A 162 -5.69 -6.81 11.74
C LEU A 162 -5.63 -7.33 13.19
N TYR A 163 -4.73 -6.77 14.00
CA TYR A 163 -4.63 -7.14 15.43
C TYR A 163 -5.88 -6.76 16.21
N ALA A 164 -6.49 -5.60 15.93
CA ALA A 164 -7.75 -5.18 16.54
C ALA A 164 -8.90 -6.12 16.18
N GLY A 165 -9.01 -6.51 14.90
CA GLY A 165 -10.00 -7.48 14.43
C GLY A 165 -9.81 -8.86 15.05
N LEU A 166 -8.57 -9.36 15.14
CA LEU A 166 -8.25 -10.63 15.81
C LEU A 166 -8.60 -10.59 17.31
N ARG A 167 -8.30 -9.49 18.01
CA ARG A 167 -8.71 -9.30 19.42
C ARG A 167 -10.22 -9.27 19.58
N PHE A 168 -10.95 -8.62 18.68
CA PHE A 168 -12.42 -8.60 18.71
C PHE A 168 -13.00 -10.00 18.54
N LEU A 169 -12.47 -10.81 17.62
CA LEU A 169 -12.92 -12.20 17.41
C LEU A 169 -12.62 -13.11 18.62
N HIS A 170 -11.48 -12.94 19.29
CA HIS A 170 -11.11 -13.74 20.46
C HIS A 170 -11.79 -13.27 21.75
N GLY A 171 -11.90 -11.95 21.97
CA GLY A 171 -12.63 -11.38 23.11
C GLY A 171 -14.14 -11.61 23.06
N SER A 172 -14.70 -11.85 21.86
CA SER A 172 -16.10 -12.27 21.70
C SER A 172 -16.31 -13.78 21.96
N ALA A 173 -15.24 -14.58 22.00
CA ALA A 173 -15.31 -16.00 22.31
C ALA A 173 -15.23 -16.29 23.83
N GLU A 174 -14.70 -15.37 24.63
CA GLU A 174 -14.60 -15.50 26.10
C GLU A 174 -15.88 -15.08 26.85
N ALA A 175 -16.93 -14.63 26.16
CA ALA A 175 -18.25 -14.36 26.75
C ALA A 175 -19.24 -15.53 26.60
N ARG A 176 -18.74 -16.76 26.47
CA ARG A 176 -19.50 -17.96 26.82
C ARG A 176 -18.94 -18.45 28.15
N ASP A 177 -19.71 -18.21 29.21
CA ASP A 177 -19.64 -18.98 30.45
C ASP A 177 -19.65 -20.46 30.09
N ASP A 178 -18.47 -21.07 30.01
CA ASP A 178 -18.32 -22.51 30.06
C ASP A 178 -17.86 -22.87 31.49
N PRO A 179 -18.79 -23.16 32.41
CA PRO A 179 -18.44 -23.65 33.74
C PRO A 179 -17.75 -25.03 33.70
N ASP A 180 -17.64 -25.67 32.54
CA ASP A 180 -17.04 -26.98 32.31
C ASP A 180 -15.72 -26.93 31.50
N ALA A 181 -15.02 -25.79 31.47
CA ALA A 181 -13.70 -25.66 30.87
C ALA A 181 -12.66 -26.59 31.57
N TRP A 182 -12.58 -27.81 31.05
CA TRP A 182 -11.66 -28.93 31.25
C TRP A 182 -10.70 -28.89 32.44
N PRO A 183 -10.70 -29.92 33.32
CA PRO A 183 -9.74 -30.01 34.40
C PRO A 183 -8.34 -30.18 33.79
N LEU A 184 -7.47 -29.21 34.05
CA LEU A 184 -6.04 -29.39 33.95
C LEU A 184 -5.70 -30.62 34.80
N HIS A 185 -5.36 -31.73 34.15
CA HIS A 185 -4.75 -32.85 34.84
C HIS A 185 -3.45 -32.34 35.48
N SER A 186 -3.52 -32.10 36.79
CA SER A 186 -2.36 -31.95 37.66
C SER A 186 -1.51 -33.22 37.51
N VAL A 187 -0.46 -33.12 36.70
CA VAL A 187 0.63 -34.09 36.74
C VAL A 187 1.54 -33.66 37.88
N GLU A 188 1.17 -34.08 39.09
CA GLU A 188 2.13 -34.17 40.19
C GLU A 188 3.07 -35.33 39.87
N GLY A 189 4.26 -34.99 39.37
CA GLY A 189 5.35 -35.90 39.09
C GLY A 189 6.61 -35.41 39.79
N GLU A 190 6.70 -35.67 41.08
CA GLU A 190 7.90 -35.52 41.90
C GLU A 190 8.90 -36.62 41.55
N VAL A 191 10.03 -36.29 40.92
CA VAL A 191 11.27 -37.09 41.02
C VAL A 191 12.49 -36.17 41.04
N ALA A 192 13.29 -36.36 42.09
CA ALA A 192 14.52 -35.66 42.42
C ALA A 192 15.75 -36.10 41.61
N GLY A 193 16.77 -35.23 41.65
CA GLY A 193 18.19 -35.53 41.37
C GLY A 193 18.71 -34.92 40.07
N ASP A 194 19.94 -34.47 39.92
CA ASP A 194 21.09 -34.24 40.80
C ASP A 194 22.11 -33.45 39.93
N ALA A 195 23.01 -32.74 40.59
CA ALA A 195 24.26 -32.09 40.19
C ALA A 195 24.67 -31.99 38.69
N GLY A 196 25.09 -30.77 38.29
CA GLY A 196 25.90 -30.59 37.09
C GLY A 196 26.39 -29.16 36.87
N ARG A 197 27.38 -28.71 37.66
CA ARG A 197 28.17 -27.50 37.41
C ARG A 197 28.84 -27.54 36.03
N GLY A 198 28.77 -26.44 35.28
CA GLY A 198 29.59 -26.22 34.10
C GLY A 198 29.61 -24.74 33.73
N ALA A 199 30.64 -24.03 34.21
CA ALA A 199 30.95 -22.67 33.84
C ALA A 199 31.27 -22.58 32.34
N LEU A 200 30.77 -21.55 31.66
CA LEU A 200 31.34 -21.07 30.42
C LEU A 200 31.44 -19.54 30.44
N SER A 201 32.70 -19.15 30.42
CA SER A 201 33.29 -17.84 30.45
C SER A 201 33.05 -17.05 29.16
N ASP A 202 33.14 -15.73 29.29
CA ASP A 202 33.82 -14.79 28.40
C ASP A 202 33.52 -14.84 26.88
N LEU A 203 32.78 -13.84 26.41
CA LEU A 203 33.00 -13.27 25.07
C LEU A 203 33.04 -11.73 25.17
N PRO A 204 34.12 -11.08 24.70
CA PRO A 204 34.25 -9.62 24.74
C PRO A 204 33.57 -8.95 23.54
N PHE A 205 33.02 -7.75 23.80
CA PHE A 205 32.96 -6.63 22.85
C PHE A 205 33.93 -5.55 23.31
#